data_AF-A0A225NQW2-F1
#
_entry.id   AF-A0A225NQW2-F1
#
_cell.length_a   1.000
_cell.length_b   1.000
_cell.length_c   1.000
_cell.angle_alpha   90.00
_cell.angle_beta   90.00
_cell.angle_gamma   90.00
#
_symmetry.space_group_name_H-M   'P 1'
#
loop_
_entity.id
_entity.type
_entity.pdbx_description
1 polymer ?
#
loop_
_entity_poly.entity_id
_entity_poly.type
_entity_poly.pdbx_seq_one_letter_code
_entity_poly.pdbx_strand_id
1 'polypeptide(L)'
;MRLLVILLLLLPGLAQAQWMRTGLEFHGQPPQPDPVVDRARVEAQQARRCEASAIRFGDTAAMRGAVAPPDWDDPTRTSAAIAAIADRPDTALQALDAAALTATTDEAATVLEAQAVLTALQFGQSPTVPTNDLSGPHLSDRLFWQALARAPTATPGQWTDQILPALDAAFAADPTSFQVRAWRVIAWLEARPPAAGQCAARIAAFSDRLLDLSEASACPLMLGHVTHAIDRALGSRPGTDSDRARATWRRFGEALLALVAGAPEVAAHRRAELTGAGGCAAMMGAELDALAREGER
;
A
#
# COMPACT_ATOMS: atom_id res chain seq x y z
N MET A 1 1.66 -35.58 -47.12
CA MET A 1 2.64 -34.92 -46.22
C MET A 1 2.11 -33.56 -45.80
N ARG A 2 1.21 -33.50 -44.81
CA ARG A 2 0.56 -32.27 -44.31
C ARG A 2 0.55 -32.21 -42.77
N LEU A 3 1.60 -32.72 -42.13
CA LEU A 3 1.68 -32.79 -40.66
C LEU A 3 2.83 -31.99 -40.04
N LEU A 4 3.64 -31.27 -40.83
CA LEU A 4 4.83 -30.58 -40.31
C LEU A 4 4.67 -29.07 -40.08
N VAL A 5 3.56 -28.46 -40.53
CA VAL A 5 3.40 -26.99 -40.49
C VAL A 5 2.66 -26.51 -39.23
N ILE A 6 2.02 -27.42 -38.48
CA ILE A 6 1.18 -27.04 -37.32
C ILE A 6 1.95 -27.07 -35.99
N LEU A 7 3.17 -27.63 -35.93
CA LEU A 7 3.93 -27.74 -34.69
C LEU A 7 4.70 -26.46 -34.28
N LEU A 8 4.73 -25.43 -35.14
CA LEU A 8 5.44 -24.16 -34.88
C LEU A 8 4.56 -23.07 -34.23
N LEU A 9 3.26 -23.34 -34.00
CA LEU A 9 2.32 -22.37 -33.42
C LEU A 9 2.00 -22.60 -31.93
N LEU A 10 2.70 -23.52 -31.25
CA LEU A 10 2.41 -23.90 -29.86
C LEU A 10 3.55 -23.65 -28.86
N LEU A 11 4.53 -22.82 -29.20
CA LEU A 11 5.57 -22.36 -28.26
C LEU A 11 5.44 -20.85 -28.03
N PRO A 12 4.61 -20.39 -27.08
CA PRO A 12 4.64 -19.02 -26.61
C PRO A 12 5.87 -18.90 -25.70
N GLY A 13 7.04 -18.68 -26.29
CA GLY A 13 8.29 -18.64 -25.51
C GLY A 13 9.58 -18.37 -26.28
N LEU A 14 9.55 -18.28 -27.61
CA LEU A 14 10.66 -17.68 -28.35
C LEU A 14 10.45 -16.17 -28.39
N ALA A 15 10.73 -15.53 -27.25
CA ALA A 15 11.04 -14.12 -27.23
C ALA A 15 12.04 -13.82 -28.35
N GLN A 16 11.71 -12.86 -29.21
CA GLN A 16 12.55 -12.45 -30.32
C GLN A 16 13.91 -12.00 -29.77
N ALA A 17 14.92 -12.86 -29.83
CA ALA A 17 16.29 -12.49 -29.49
C ALA A 17 16.67 -11.33 -30.42
N GLN A 18 17.00 -10.17 -29.86
CA GLN A 18 17.53 -9.06 -30.63
C GLN A 18 18.98 -9.40 -30.96
N TRP A 19 19.30 -9.50 -32.25
CA TRP A 19 20.66 -9.75 -32.70
C TRP A 19 21.37 -8.41 -32.87
N MET A 20 22.36 -8.14 -32.03
CA MET A 20 23.25 -6.99 -32.19
C MET A 20 24.55 -7.42 -32.86
N ARG A 21 25.01 -6.60 -33.82
CA ARG A 21 26.29 -6.79 -34.50
C ARG A 21 27.35 -5.92 -33.83
N THR A 22 28.37 -6.55 -33.25
CA THR A 22 29.53 -5.87 -32.68
C THR A 22 30.75 -6.20 -33.55
N GLY A 23 31.15 -5.27 -34.43
CA GLY A 23 32.19 -5.54 -35.43
C GLY A 23 31.74 -6.55 -36.50
N LEU A 24 32.40 -7.72 -36.56
CA LEU A 24 32.05 -8.82 -37.48
C LEU A 24 31.21 -9.93 -36.81
N GLU A 25 30.97 -9.83 -35.51
CA GLU A 25 30.27 -10.86 -34.75
C GLU A 25 28.81 -10.47 -34.52
N PHE A 26 27.91 -11.45 -34.64
CA PHE A 26 26.52 -11.33 -34.23
C PHE A 26 26.36 -11.96 -32.85
N HIS A 27 25.96 -11.15 -31.88
CA HIS A 27 25.65 -11.62 -30.55
C HIS A 27 24.12 -11.65 -30.41
N GLY A 28 23.60 -12.82 -30.02
CA GLY A 28 22.22 -12.92 -29.58
C GLY A 28 22.12 -12.19 -28.24
N GLN A 29 21.44 -11.05 -28.22
CA GLN A 29 21.11 -10.42 -26.96
C GLN A 29 19.89 -11.15 -26.41
N PRO A 30 19.98 -11.77 -25.23
CA PRO A 30 18.80 -12.29 -24.57
C PRO A 30 17.80 -11.12 -24.44
N PRO A 31 16.50 -11.35 -24.66
CA PRO A 31 15.49 -10.34 -24.37
C PRO A 31 15.75 -9.80 -22.96
N GLN A 32 15.70 -8.48 -22.79
CA GLN A 32 15.68 -7.96 -21.43
C GLN A 32 14.51 -8.63 -20.71
N PRO A 33 14.73 -9.18 -19.51
CA PRO A 33 13.63 -9.70 -18.72
C PRO A 33 12.58 -8.59 -18.57
N ASP A 34 11.31 -8.97 -18.61
CA ASP A 34 10.22 -8.03 -18.36
C ASP A 34 10.51 -7.30 -17.04
N PRO A 35 10.35 -5.97 -17.00
CA PRO A 35 10.65 -5.21 -15.81
C PRO A 35 9.79 -5.70 -14.65
N VAL A 36 10.42 -5.93 -13.50
CA VAL A 36 9.71 -6.44 -12.32
C VAL A 36 8.91 -5.32 -11.66
N VAL A 37 9.42 -4.09 -11.71
CA VAL A 37 8.69 -2.89 -11.30
C VAL A 37 7.98 -2.27 -12.49
N ASP A 38 6.72 -1.84 -12.31
CA ASP A 38 5.95 -1.15 -13.35
C ASP A 38 6.53 0.24 -13.67
N ARG A 39 7.37 0.29 -14.70
CA ARG A 39 8.06 1.49 -15.18
C ARG A 39 7.10 2.54 -15.70
N ALA A 40 6.07 2.13 -16.44
CA ALA A 40 5.08 3.06 -17.01
C ALA A 40 4.32 3.78 -15.90
N ARG A 41 4.01 3.07 -14.81
CA ARG A 41 3.37 3.67 -13.64
C ARG A 41 4.30 4.63 -12.89
N VAL A 42 5.59 4.29 -12.75
CA VAL A 42 6.59 5.21 -12.18
C VAL A 42 6.68 6.49 -13.00
N GLU A 43 6.85 6.39 -14.32
CA GLU A 43 6.92 7.54 -15.23
C GLU A 43 5.65 8.39 -15.18
N ALA A 44 4.47 7.77 -15.19
CA ALA A 44 3.20 8.46 -15.09
C ALA A 44 3.08 9.25 -13.77
N GLN A 45 3.54 8.69 -12.66
CA GLN A 45 3.52 9.38 -11.37
C GLN A 45 4.55 10.52 -11.30
N GLN A 46 5.77 10.31 -11.83
CA GLN A 46 6.77 11.37 -11.97
C GLN A 46 6.26 12.55 -12.80
N ALA A 47 5.56 12.26 -13.91
CA ALA A 47 4.97 13.28 -14.78
C ALA A 47 3.88 14.09 -14.07
N ARG A 48 3.03 13.42 -13.26
CA ARG A 48 1.93 14.06 -12.51
C ARG A 48 2.41 14.96 -11.36
N ARG A 49 3.62 14.76 -10.84
CA ARG A 49 4.22 15.56 -9.75
C ARG A 49 3.27 15.76 -8.55
N CYS A 50 2.66 16.94 -8.45
CA CYS A 50 1.81 17.37 -7.34
C CYS A 50 0.35 17.60 -7.75
N GLU A 51 -0.08 16.97 -8.84
CA GLU A 51 -1.47 17.05 -9.26
C GLU A 51 -2.43 16.44 -8.22
N ALA A 52 -3.67 16.94 -8.23
CA ALA A 52 -4.73 16.41 -7.41
C ALA A 52 -4.90 14.90 -7.67
N SER A 53 -5.04 14.15 -6.58
CA SER A 53 -5.23 12.70 -6.63
C SER A 53 -6.67 12.33 -6.31
N ALA A 54 -7.13 11.20 -6.86
CA ALA A 54 -8.39 10.58 -6.48
C ALA A 54 -8.36 10.00 -5.05
N ILE A 55 -7.17 9.97 -4.41
CA ILE A 55 -7.00 9.50 -3.04
C ILE A 55 -7.62 10.48 -2.05
N ARG A 56 -8.32 9.92 -1.08
CA ARG A 56 -9.00 10.64 -0.01
C ARG A 56 -8.33 10.35 1.33
N PHE A 57 -8.20 11.39 2.14
CA PHE A 57 -7.73 11.30 3.52
C PHE A 57 -8.94 11.26 4.45
N GLY A 58 -8.86 10.47 5.52
CA GLY A 58 -9.95 10.29 6.48
C GLY A 58 -10.03 8.85 6.97
N ASP A 59 -10.21 8.70 8.28
CA ASP A 59 -10.18 7.40 8.96
C ASP A 59 -11.49 6.62 8.78
N THR A 60 -12.57 7.30 8.37
CA THR A 60 -13.87 6.72 8.02
C THR A 60 -14.32 7.14 6.62
N ALA A 61 -15.25 6.38 6.04
CA ALA A 61 -15.89 6.63 4.76
C ALA A 61 -16.55 8.00 4.72
N ALA A 62 -17.20 8.40 5.83
CA ALA A 62 -17.77 9.72 6.00
C ALA A 62 -16.70 10.82 5.92
N MET A 63 -15.56 10.67 6.61
CA MET A 63 -14.45 11.63 6.54
C MET A 63 -13.82 11.70 5.14
N ARG A 64 -13.86 10.60 4.38
CA ARG A 64 -13.40 10.54 2.99
C ARG A 64 -14.43 11.11 1.99
N GLY A 65 -15.59 11.56 2.45
CA GLY A 65 -16.64 12.16 1.63
C GLY A 65 -17.51 11.15 0.89
N ALA A 66 -17.57 9.90 1.35
CA ALA A 66 -18.45 8.88 0.78
C ALA A 66 -19.92 9.05 1.15
N VAL A 67 -20.21 9.83 2.21
CA VAL A 67 -21.57 10.06 2.72
C VAL A 67 -22.01 11.48 2.36
N ALA A 68 -23.19 11.59 1.75
CA ALA A 68 -23.72 12.87 1.33
C ALA A 68 -24.29 13.65 2.55
N PRO A 69 -24.25 14.99 2.54
CA PRO A 69 -24.78 15.83 3.63
C PRO A 69 -26.22 15.53 4.08
N PRO A 70 -27.21 15.21 3.21
CA PRO A 70 -28.55 14.88 3.68
C PRO A 70 -28.61 13.55 4.45
N ASP A 71 -27.67 12.63 4.20
CA ASP A 71 -27.60 11.32 4.84
C ASP A 71 -26.77 11.33 6.13
N TRP A 72 -26.11 12.47 6.43
CA TRP A 72 -25.37 12.76 7.66
C TRP A 72 -25.73 14.15 8.19
N ASP A 73 -26.88 14.23 8.85
CA ASP A 73 -27.47 15.49 9.30
C ASP A 73 -26.63 16.26 10.34
N ASP A 74 -26.96 17.54 10.55
CA ASP A 74 -26.24 18.40 11.51
C ASP A 74 -26.24 17.87 12.94
N PRO A 75 -27.37 17.35 13.49
CA PRO A 75 -27.38 16.73 14.81
C PRO A 75 -26.40 15.56 14.94
N THR A 76 -26.41 14.64 13.98
CA THR A 76 -25.51 13.46 13.97
C THR A 76 -24.05 13.89 13.87
N ARG A 77 -23.74 14.86 12.99
CA ARG A 77 -22.40 15.45 12.87
C ARG A 77 -21.92 16.09 14.17
N THR A 78 -22.80 16.85 14.83
CA THR A 78 -22.48 17.52 16.08
C THR A 78 -22.15 16.52 17.17
N SER A 79 -22.94 15.45 17.30
CA SER A 79 -22.69 14.40 18.30
C SER A 79 -21.41 13.60 18.01
N ALA A 80 -21.15 13.28 16.74
CA ALA A 80 -19.89 12.64 16.34
C ALA A 80 -18.68 13.55 16.63
N ALA A 81 -18.81 14.87 16.43
CA ALA A 81 -17.77 15.83 16.77
C ALA A 81 -17.54 15.92 18.29
N ILE A 82 -18.60 15.88 19.11
CA ILE A 82 -18.49 15.83 20.58
C ILE A 82 -17.70 14.59 21.02
N ALA A 83 -17.96 13.44 20.41
CA ALA A 83 -17.22 12.22 20.71
C ALA A 83 -15.73 12.33 20.35
N ALA A 84 -15.41 12.95 19.20
CA ALA A 84 -14.03 13.12 18.75
C ALA A 84 -13.18 14.05 19.63
N ILE A 85 -13.80 14.98 20.37
CA ILE A 85 -13.11 15.91 21.28
C ILE A 85 -13.08 15.42 22.73
N ALA A 86 -13.68 14.28 23.04
CA ALA A 86 -13.74 13.78 24.41
C ALA A 86 -12.39 13.19 24.84
N ASP A 87 -11.93 13.54 26.05
CA ASP A 87 -10.64 13.07 26.60
C ASP A 87 -10.69 11.62 27.14
N ARG A 88 -11.90 11.05 27.29
CA ARG A 88 -12.13 9.74 27.91
C ARG A 88 -12.93 8.82 26.98
N PRO A 89 -12.57 7.52 26.91
CA PRO A 89 -13.25 6.55 26.05
C PRO A 89 -14.74 6.41 26.41
N ASP A 90 -15.08 6.28 27.70
CA ASP A 90 -16.47 6.09 28.13
C ASP A 90 -17.37 7.26 27.69
N THR A 91 -16.85 8.49 27.76
CA THR A 91 -17.60 9.69 27.39
C THR A 91 -17.77 9.78 25.88
N ALA A 92 -16.71 9.46 25.11
CA ALA A 92 -16.78 9.43 23.66
C ALA A 92 -17.78 8.37 23.15
N LEU A 93 -17.71 7.15 23.68
CA LEU A 93 -18.57 6.05 23.27
C LEU A 93 -20.03 6.28 23.68
N GLN A 94 -20.30 6.79 24.89
CA GLN A 94 -21.67 7.14 25.29
C GLN A 94 -22.30 8.21 24.39
N ALA A 95 -21.52 9.20 23.93
CA ALA A 95 -22.01 10.21 23.00
C ALA A 95 -22.37 9.61 21.64
N LEU A 96 -21.56 8.65 21.14
CA LEU A 96 -21.82 7.94 19.89
C LEU A 96 -23.03 7.02 20.00
N ASP A 97 -23.16 6.28 21.10
CA ASP A 97 -24.31 5.42 21.37
C ASP A 97 -25.60 6.25 21.44
N ALA A 98 -25.56 7.38 22.15
CA ALA A 98 -26.71 8.29 22.24
C ALA A 98 -27.09 8.87 20.86
N ALA A 99 -26.09 9.23 20.04
CA ALA A 99 -26.32 9.68 18.67
C ALA A 99 -26.95 8.57 17.82
N ALA A 100 -26.49 7.32 17.98
CA ALA A 100 -26.96 6.18 17.20
C ALA A 100 -28.44 5.88 17.47
N LEU A 101 -28.90 6.08 18.71
CA LEU A 101 -30.32 5.96 19.07
C LEU A 101 -31.22 7.02 18.39
N THR A 102 -30.64 8.13 17.94
CA THR A 102 -31.36 9.22 17.28
C THR A 102 -31.15 9.25 15.77
N ALA A 103 -30.34 8.35 15.23
CA ALA A 103 -30.09 8.25 13.80
C ALA A 103 -31.41 7.92 13.05
N THR A 104 -31.73 8.74 12.05
CA THR A 104 -32.99 8.62 11.30
C THR A 104 -32.83 7.85 10.00
N THR A 105 -31.61 7.52 9.61
CA THR A 105 -31.27 6.76 8.40
C THR A 105 -30.28 5.64 8.71
N ASP A 106 -30.35 4.55 7.93
CA ASP A 106 -29.40 3.43 8.04
C ASP A 106 -27.95 3.89 7.76
N GLU A 107 -27.80 4.88 6.88
CA GLU A 107 -26.50 5.49 6.55
C GLU A 107 -25.92 6.23 7.76
N ALA A 108 -26.72 7.08 8.43
CA ALA A 108 -26.29 7.78 9.65
C ALA A 108 -25.93 6.79 10.77
N ALA A 109 -26.71 5.71 10.92
CA ALA A 109 -26.41 4.65 11.88
C ALA A 109 -25.06 3.97 11.55
N THR A 110 -24.81 3.68 10.28
CA THR A 110 -23.54 3.08 9.80
C THR A 110 -22.35 4.01 10.06
N VAL A 111 -22.50 5.32 9.83
CA VAL A 111 -21.44 6.31 10.12
C VAL A 111 -21.12 6.40 11.61
N LEU A 112 -22.13 6.37 12.47
CA LEU A 112 -21.94 6.43 13.91
C LEU A 112 -21.31 5.14 14.46
N GLU A 113 -21.72 3.97 13.94
CA GLU A 113 -21.11 2.69 14.26
C GLU A 113 -19.62 2.67 13.84
N ALA A 114 -19.33 3.16 12.63
CA ALA A 114 -17.98 3.37 12.13
C ALA A 114 -17.13 4.25 13.07
N GLN A 115 -17.68 5.38 13.50
CA GLN A 115 -17.00 6.29 14.41
C GLN A 115 -16.74 5.65 15.78
N ALA A 116 -17.68 4.83 16.29
CA ALA A 116 -17.51 4.13 17.57
C ALA A 116 -16.37 3.11 17.50
N VAL A 117 -16.26 2.34 16.41
CA VAL A 117 -15.15 1.41 16.20
C VAL A 117 -13.82 2.16 16.13
N LEU A 118 -13.74 3.26 15.36
CA LEU A 118 -12.54 4.08 15.26
C LEU A 118 -12.12 4.65 16.63
N THR A 119 -13.07 5.23 17.37
CA THR A 119 -12.83 5.79 18.70
C THR A 119 -12.28 4.73 19.66
N ALA A 120 -12.87 3.54 19.70
CA ALA A 120 -12.38 2.45 20.53
C ALA A 120 -10.92 2.08 20.18
N LEU A 121 -10.60 1.95 18.88
CA LEU A 121 -9.23 1.68 18.43
C LEU A 121 -8.25 2.78 18.83
N GLN A 122 -8.63 4.06 18.72
CA GLN A 122 -7.78 5.20 19.09
C GLN A 122 -7.45 5.22 20.59
N PHE A 123 -8.37 4.76 21.44
CA PHE A 123 -8.13 4.58 22.88
C PHE A 123 -7.46 3.24 23.23
N GLY A 124 -7.06 2.43 22.24
CA GLY A 124 -6.41 1.14 22.45
C GLY A 124 -7.34 0.05 22.98
N GLN A 125 -8.66 0.22 22.84
CA GLN A 125 -9.64 -0.81 23.14
C GLN A 125 -9.76 -1.79 21.96
N SER A 126 -10.26 -3.00 22.23
CA SER A 126 -10.59 -3.98 21.19
C SER A 126 -12.09 -3.91 20.88
N PRO A 127 -12.52 -3.15 19.86
CA PRO A 127 -13.94 -3.09 19.51
C PRO A 127 -14.42 -4.40 18.90
N THR A 128 -15.72 -4.64 19.02
CA THR A 128 -16.42 -5.59 18.14
C THR A 128 -16.65 -4.89 16.81
N VAL A 129 -16.02 -5.37 15.74
CA VAL A 129 -16.23 -4.81 14.40
C VAL A 129 -17.47 -5.47 13.78
N PRO A 130 -18.44 -4.69 13.28
CA PRO A 130 -19.66 -5.21 12.67
C PRO A 130 -19.41 -6.21 11.54
N THR A 131 -20.38 -7.10 11.30
CA THR A 131 -20.37 -8.09 10.20
C THR A 131 -21.56 -7.95 9.26
N ASN A 132 -22.24 -6.80 9.31
CA ASN A 132 -23.29 -6.43 8.37
C ASN A 132 -22.77 -6.40 6.92
N ASP A 133 -23.69 -6.63 5.99
CA ASP A 133 -23.43 -6.57 4.55
C ASP A 133 -23.27 -5.11 4.11
N LEU A 134 -22.04 -4.61 4.17
CA LEU A 134 -21.64 -3.29 3.68
C LEU A 134 -21.04 -3.39 2.28
N SER A 135 -21.00 -2.26 1.56
CA SER A 135 -20.36 -2.15 0.25
C SER A 135 -19.46 -0.91 0.15
N GLY A 136 -18.59 -0.88 -0.85
CA GLY A 136 -17.76 0.29 -1.16
C GLY A 136 -16.89 0.78 0.03
N PRO A 137 -16.81 2.10 0.26
CA PRO A 137 -16.04 2.71 1.36
C PRO A 137 -16.35 2.17 2.76
N HIS A 138 -17.61 1.88 3.07
CA HIS A 138 -17.99 1.31 4.38
C HIS A 138 -17.50 -0.12 4.56
N LEU A 139 -17.54 -0.93 3.49
CA LEU A 139 -16.93 -2.26 3.50
C LEU A 139 -15.42 -2.20 3.71
N SER A 140 -14.75 -1.25 3.04
CA SER A 140 -13.31 -1.02 3.21
C SER A 140 -12.95 -0.74 4.67
N ASP A 141 -13.68 0.17 5.31
CA ASP A 141 -13.45 0.53 6.71
C ASP A 141 -13.62 -0.66 7.66
N ARG A 142 -14.71 -1.43 7.48
CA ARG A 142 -14.98 -2.64 8.26
C ARG A 142 -13.82 -3.64 8.15
N LEU A 143 -13.38 -3.95 6.93
CA LEU A 143 -12.26 -4.86 6.69
C LEU A 143 -10.95 -4.33 7.28
N PHE A 144 -10.72 -3.02 7.16
CA PHE A 144 -9.56 -2.34 7.73
C PHE A 144 -9.52 -2.45 9.26
N TRP A 145 -10.62 -2.17 9.96
CA TRP A 145 -10.67 -2.28 11.42
C TRP A 145 -10.57 -3.72 11.91
N GLN A 146 -11.14 -4.69 11.17
CA GLN A 146 -10.95 -6.12 11.47
C GLN A 146 -9.46 -6.52 11.39
N ALA A 147 -8.72 -5.95 10.44
CA ALA A 147 -7.27 -6.10 10.36
C ALA A 147 -6.56 -5.43 11.54
N LEU A 148 -6.89 -4.16 11.86
CA LEU A 148 -6.25 -3.42 12.95
C LEU A 148 -6.50 -4.03 14.34
N ALA A 149 -7.71 -4.54 14.59
CA ALA A 149 -8.03 -5.20 15.86
C ALA A 149 -7.16 -6.44 16.12
N ARG A 150 -6.61 -7.06 15.06
CA ARG A 150 -5.72 -8.24 15.15
C ARG A 150 -4.24 -7.86 15.23
N ALA A 151 -3.86 -6.69 14.70
CA ALA A 151 -2.46 -6.30 14.52
C ALA A 151 -1.60 -6.32 15.81
N PRO A 152 -2.06 -5.84 16.99
CA PRO A 152 -1.22 -5.71 18.18
C PRO A 152 -0.61 -7.03 18.69
N THR A 153 -1.26 -8.15 18.43
CA THR A 153 -0.83 -9.48 18.89
C THR A 153 -0.57 -10.45 17.74
N ALA A 154 -0.56 -9.96 16.50
CA ALA A 154 -0.41 -10.79 15.32
C ALA A 154 1.00 -11.34 15.17
N THR A 155 1.09 -12.65 14.97
CA THR A 155 2.31 -13.32 14.51
C THR A 155 2.56 -13.03 13.02
N PRO A 156 3.80 -13.19 12.52
CA PRO A 156 4.11 -13.03 11.10
C PRO A 156 3.23 -13.88 10.16
N GLY A 157 2.77 -15.06 10.59
CA GLY A 157 1.84 -15.88 9.82
C GLY A 157 0.42 -15.28 9.75
N GLN A 158 -0.06 -14.70 10.84
CA GLN A 158 -1.36 -13.99 10.85
C GLN A 158 -1.32 -12.72 9.98
N TRP A 159 -0.18 -12.04 9.92
CA TRP A 159 0.03 -10.95 8.96
C TRP A 159 -0.13 -11.43 7.52
N THR A 160 0.48 -12.56 7.16
CA THR A 160 0.40 -13.16 5.82
C THR A 160 -1.00 -13.66 5.47
N ASP A 161 -1.63 -14.43 6.36
CA ASP A 161 -2.80 -15.25 6.01
C ASP A 161 -4.13 -14.57 6.33
N GLN A 162 -4.13 -13.50 7.14
CA GLN A 162 -5.36 -12.88 7.64
C GLN A 162 -5.36 -11.37 7.44
N ILE A 163 -4.33 -10.67 7.92
CA ILE A 163 -4.34 -9.21 7.93
C ILE A 163 -4.10 -8.64 6.54
N LEU A 164 -3.03 -9.06 5.85
CA LEU A 164 -2.73 -8.56 4.51
C LEU A 164 -3.86 -8.86 3.51
N PRO A 165 -4.45 -10.08 3.46
CA PRO A 165 -5.60 -10.34 2.60
C PRO A 165 -6.83 -9.48 2.93
N ALA A 166 -7.10 -9.22 4.21
CA ALA A 166 -8.20 -8.33 4.61
C ALA A 166 -7.96 -6.89 4.13
N LEU A 167 -6.72 -6.40 4.21
CA LEU A 167 -6.35 -5.07 3.72
C LEU A 167 -6.37 -4.98 2.19
N ASP A 168 -5.98 -6.04 1.48
CA ASP A 168 -6.12 -6.11 0.02
C ASP A 168 -7.60 -6.10 -0.40
N ALA A 169 -8.47 -6.81 0.33
CA ALA A 169 -9.91 -6.75 0.12
C ALA A 169 -10.51 -5.38 0.46
N ALA A 170 -10.03 -4.72 1.52
CA ALA A 170 -10.42 -3.36 1.86
C ALA A 170 -10.06 -2.39 0.73
N PHE A 171 -8.86 -2.51 0.18
CA PHE A 171 -8.42 -1.68 -0.96
C PHE A 171 -9.25 -1.93 -2.21
N ALA A 172 -9.63 -3.17 -2.50
CA ALA A 172 -10.53 -3.47 -3.62
C ALA A 172 -11.92 -2.84 -3.43
N ALA A 173 -12.40 -2.73 -2.18
CA ALA A 173 -13.68 -2.09 -1.87
C ALA A 173 -13.63 -0.56 -1.95
N ASP A 174 -12.51 0.07 -1.54
CA ASP A 174 -12.27 1.51 -1.66
C ASP A 174 -10.80 1.80 -1.98
N PRO A 175 -10.43 1.88 -3.27
CA PRO A 175 -9.07 2.17 -3.65
C PRO A 175 -8.69 3.61 -3.31
N THR A 176 -9.62 4.50 -2.95
CA THR A 176 -9.29 5.90 -2.62
C THR A 176 -8.76 6.07 -1.21
N SER A 177 -8.85 5.04 -0.36
CA SER A 177 -8.46 5.13 1.05
C SER A 177 -6.93 5.16 1.25
N PHE A 178 -6.39 6.31 1.66
CA PHE A 178 -4.96 6.44 1.97
C PHE A 178 -4.52 5.53 3.12
N GLN A 179 -5.32 5.44 4.19
CA GLN A 179 -4.99 4.62 5.36
C GLN A 179 -4.82 3.15 5.00
N VAL A 180 -5.69 2.60 4.14
CA VAL A 180 -5.62 1.21 3.69
C VAL A 180 -4.36 1.01 2.85
N ARG A 181 -4.07 1.91 1.90
CA ARG A 181 -2.84 1.85 1.08
C ARG A 181 -1.58 1.83 1.96
N ALA A 182 -1.53 2.68 2.98
CA ALA A 182 -0.39 2.73 3.91
C ALA A 182 -0.26 1.44 4.72
N TRP A 183 -1.35 0.95 5.30
CA TRP A 183 -1.34 -0.27 6.10
C TRP A 183 -1.08 -1.53 5.28
N ARG A 184 -1.40 -1.56 3.98
CA ARG A 184 -1.00 -2.67 3.08
C ARG A 184 0.51 -2.79 2.96
N VAL A 185 1.23 -1.68 2.91
CA VAL A 185 2.70 -1.67 2.91
C VAL A 185 3.24 -2.16 4.25
N ILE A 186 2.70 -1.67 5.36
CA ILE A 186 3.08 -2.10 6.73
C ILE A 186 2.83 -3.60 6.90
N ALA A 187 1.63 -4.07 6.56
CA ALA A 187 1.25 -5.48 6.68
C ALA A 187 2.12 -6.38 5.82
N TRP A 188 2.54 -5.91 4.63
CA TRP A 188 3.48 -6.65 3.79
C TRP A 188 4.85 -6.78 4.45
N LEU A 189 5.33 -5.71 5.12
CA LEU A 189 6.60 -5.71 5.84
C LEU A 189 6.58 -6.58 7.10
N GLU A 190 5.43 -6.71 7.77
CA GLU A 190 5.23 -7.58 8.94
C GLU A 190 4.92 -9.04 8.58
N ALA A 191 4.41 -9.28 7.36
CA ALA A 191 4.15 -10.61 6.85
C ALA A 191 5.44 -11.42 6.68
N ARG A 192 5.35 -12.75 6.91
CA ARG A 192 6.50 -13.64 6.71
C ARG A 192 7.10 -13.49 5.32
N PRO A 193 8.43 -13.55 5.19
CA PRO A 193 9.03 -13.62 3.88
C PRO A 193 8.76 -14.99 3.21
N PRO A 194 8.09 -15.07 2.03
CA PRO A 194 8.13 -16.29 1.22
C PRO A 194 9.54 -16.66 0.79
N ALA A 195 9.71 -17.94 0.46
CA ALA A 195 10.98 -18.59 0.17
C ALA A 195 11.82 -17.87 -0.91
N ALA A 196 13.15 -18.02 -0.82
CA ALA A 196 14.16 -17.30 -1.60
C ALA A 196 14.02 -17.37 -3.15
N GLY A 197 13.22 -18.30 -3.69
CA GLY A 197 12.98 -18.45 -5.13
C GLY A 197 11.95 -17.48 -5.74
N GLN A 198 11.39 -16.55 -4.97
CA GLN A 198 10.26 -15.70 -5.42
C GLN A 198 10.62 -14.20 -5.53
N CYS A 199 11.89 -13.83 -5.64
CA CYS A 199 12.33 -12.43 -5.58
C CYS A 199 11.60 -11.50 -6.56
N ALA A 200 11.44 -11.91 -7.83
CA ALA A 200 10.75 -11.10 -8.83
C ALA A 200 9.29 -10.84 -8.41
N ALA A 201 8.51 -11.89 -8.14
CA ALA A 201 7.12 -11.75 -7.72
C ALA A 201 6.96 -10.90 -6.44
N ARG A 202 7.92 -10.98 -5.52
CA ARG A 202 7.90 -10.17 -4.29
C ARG A 202 8.25 -8.71 -4.52
N ILE A 203 9.25 -8.44 -5.35
CA ILE A 203 9.63 -7.07 -5.71
C ILE A 203 8.44 -6.42 -6.40
N ALA A 204 7.82 -7.11 -7.36
CA ALA A 204 6.59 -6.66 -8.02
C ALA A 204 5.49 -6.36 -6.98
N ALA A 205 5.12 -7.34 -6.16
CA ALA A 205 4.06 -7.19 -5.17
C ALA A 205 4.29 -6.07 -4.13
N PHE A 206 5.54 -5.84 -3.73
CA PHE A 206 5.88 -4.75 -2.81
C PHE A 206 5.92 -3.39 -3.54
N SER A 207 6.49 -3.35 -4.74
CA SER A 207 6.52 -2.15 -5.57
C SER A 207 5.12 -1.68 -5.94
N ASP A 208 4.19 -2.59 -6.27
CA ASP A 208 2.80 -2.25 -6.58
C ASP A 208 2.12 -1.55 -5.40
N ARG A 209 2.35 -2.04 -4.18
CA ARG A 209 1.78 -1.44 -2.96
C ARG A 209 2.40 -0.07 -2.65
N LEU A 210 3.69 0.09 -2.89
CA LEU A 210 4.35 1.39 -2.76
C LEU A 210 3.85 2.38 -3.81
N LEU A 211 3.65 1.92 -5.05
CA LEU A 211 3.12 2.72 -6.13
C LEU A 211 1.64 3.06 -5.93
N ASP A 212 0.85 2.16 -5.34
CA ASP A 212 -0.49 2.48 -4.83
C ASP A 212 -0.37 3.61 -3.80
N LEU A 213 0.51 3.48 -2.82
CA LEU A 213 0.65 4.50 -1.78
C LEU A 213 1.13 5.86 -2.34
N SER A 214 2.07 5.89 -3.28
CA SER A 214 2.60 7.13 -3.87
C SER A 214 1.63 7.82 -4.82
N GLU A 215 0.59 7.15 -5.36
CA GLU A 215 -0.49 7.85 -6.07
C GLU A 215 -1.22 8.87 -5.21
N ALA A 216 -1.21 8.70 -3.88
CA ALA A 216 -1.77 9.68 -2.97
C ALA A 216 -1.06 11.03 -3.05
N SER A 217 0.23 11.01 -3.40
CA SER A 217 1.01 12.20 -3.67
C SER A 217 2.38 11.82 -4.19
N ALA A 218 2.63 12.04 -5.48
CA ALA A 218 3.97 11.98 -6.05
C ALA A 218 4.85 13.19 -5.62
N CYS A 219 4.33 14.10 -4.78
CA CYS A 219 5.14 15.17 -4.18
C CYS A 219 6.19 14.64 -3.19
N PRO A 220 7.43 15.16 -3.24
CA PRO A 220 8.50 14.83 -2.28
C PRO A 220 8.09 15.02 -0.81
N LEU A 221 7.29 16.06 -0.49
CA LEU A 221 6.83 16.33 0.87
C LEU A 221 6.01 15.16 1.45
N MET A 222 5.09 14.58 0.69
CA MET A 222 4.24 13.51 1.18
C MET A 222 4.96 12.17 1.26
N LEU A 223 5.99 11.95 0.45
CA LEU A 223 6.84 10.76 0.58
C LEU A 223 7.61 10.76 1.90
N GLY A 224 8.12 11.92 2.33
CA GLY A 224 8.70 12.07 3.66
C GLY A 224 7.70 11.76 4.79
N HIS A 225 6.43 12.09 4.60
CA HIS A 225 5.37 11.73 5.55
C HIS A 225 5.07 10.23 5.53
N VAL A 226 5.06 9.59 4.36
CA VAL A 226 4.85 8.14 4.21
C VAL A 226 5.95 7.35 4.92
N THR A 227 7.21 7.69 4.69
CA THR A 227 8.33 6.99 5.33
C THR A 227 8.31 7.20 6.85
N HIS A 228 8.01 8.42 7.30
CA HIS A 228 7.84 8.72 8.72
C HIS A 228 6.66 7.98 9.36
N ALA A 229 5.53 7.86 8.67
CA ALA A 229 4.38 7.10 9.16
C ALA A 229 4.71 5.61 9.32
N ILE A 230 5.42 5.03 8.36
CA ILE A 230 5.90 3.64 8.43
C ILE A 230 6.91 3.47 9.57
N ASP A 231 7.86 4.40 9.75
CA ASP A 231 8.80 4.41 10.88
C ASP A 231 8.06 4.35 12.23
N ARG A 232 7.04 5.20 12.39
CA ARG A 232 6.26 5.29 13.63
C ARG A 232 5.44 4.02 13.87
N ALA A 233 4.82 3.48 12.83
CA ALA A 233 4.03 2.25 12.93
C ALA A 233 4.89 1.05 13.34
N LEU A 234 6.09 0.93 12.76
CA LEU A 234 7.03 -0.17 13.05
C LEU A 234 7.92 0.09 14.27
N GLY A 235 7.84 1.28 14.89
CA GLY A 235 8.69 1.68 16.01
C GLY A 235 10.19 1.70 15.71
N SER A 236 10.60 1.75 14.43
CA SER A 236 12.00 1.64 14.03
C SER A 236 12.28 2.27 12.67
N ARG A 237 13.54 2.68 12.46
CA ARG A 237 14.07 3.10 11.14
C ARG A 237 14.85 1.95 10.50
N PRO A 238 15.07 1.92 9.17
CA PRO A 238 15.84 0.84 8.54
C PRO A 238 17.25 0.66 9.13
N GLY A 239 17.88 1.76 9.58
CA GLY A 239 19.19 1.71 10.23
C GLY A 239 19.19 1.14 11.66
N THR A 240 18.04 1.10 12.33
CA THR A 240 17.89 0.65 13.73
C THR A 240 16.97 -0.57 13.86
N ASP A 241 16.46 -1.08 12.75
CA ASP A 241 15.55 -2.23 12.73
C ASP A 241 16.33 -3.51 13.03
N SER A 242 15.87 -4.28 14.01
CA SER A 242 16.49 -5.56 14.39
C SER A 242 16.26 -6.65 13.34
N ASP A 243 15.23 -6.52 12.51
CA ASP A 243 14.99 -7.38 11.36
C ASP A 243 15.71 -6.84 10.11
N ARG A 244 16.83 -7.48 9.77
CA ARG A 244 17.64 -7.12 8.60
C ARG A 244 16.90 -7.31 7.27
N ALA A 245 16.00 -8.28 7.18
CA ALA A 245 15.23 -8.51 5.97
C ALA A 245 14.23 -7.37 5.77
N ARG A 246 13.48 -7.02 6.83
CA ARG A 246 12.57 -5.87 6.82
C ARG A 246 13.30 -4.57 6.51
N ALA A 247 14.45 -4.31 7.15
CA ALA A 247 15.29 -3.16 6.85
C ALA A 247 15.69 -3.06 5.36
N THR A 248 16.03 -4.20 4.74
CA THR A 248 16.41 -4.26 3.32
C THR A 248 15.24 -3.89 2.41
N TRP A 249 14.06 -4.47 2.66
CA TRP A 249 12.84 -4.11 1.91
C TRP A 249 12.46 -2.64 2.07
N ARG A 250 12.63 -2.10 3.28
CA ARG A 250 12.38 -0.68 3.53
C ARG A 250 13.34 0.25 2.80
N ARG A 251 14.63 -0.08 2.75
CA ARG A 251 15.62 0.67 1.93
C ARG A 251 15.25 0.65 0.45
N PHE A 252 14.85 -0.52 -0.08
CA PHE A 252 14.36 -0.62 -1.45
C PHE A 252 13.13 0.26 -1.67
N GLY A 253 12.17 0.23 -0.75
CA GLY A 253 10.97 1.06 -0.85
C GLY A 253 11.27 2.57 -0.79
N GLU A 254 12.14 3.00 0.13
CA GLU A 254 12.59 4.40 0.21
C GLU A 254 13.31 4.83 -1.08
N ALA A 255 14.13 3.96 -1.67
CA ALA A 255 14.79 4.25 -2.94
C ALA A 255 13.78 4.39 -4.10
N LEU A 256 12.82 3.47 -4.20
CA LEU A 256 11.77 3.51 -5.23
C LEU A 256 10.92 4.77 -5.12
N LEU A 257 10.46 5.09 -3.91
CA LEU A 257 9.68 6.31 -3.67
C LEU A 257 10.50 7.56 -3.99
N ALA A 258 11.79 7.60 -3.62
CA ALA A 258 12.67 8.72 -3.98
C ALA A 258 12.82 8.90 -5.50
N LEU A 259 12.88 7.80 -6.28
CA LEU A 259 12.86 7.88 -7.74
C LEU A 259 11.53 8.48 -8.24
N VAL A 260 10.38 8.02 -7.73
CA VAL A 260 9.06 8.56 -8.07
C VAL A 260 8.97 10.07 -7.77
N ALA A 261 9.60 10.54 -6.69
CA ALA A 261 9.64 11.95 -6.31
C ALA A 261 10.57 12.82 -7.16
N GLY A 262 11.47 12.22 -7.95
CA GLY A 262 12.58 12.94 -8.56
C GLY A 262 13.66 13.39 -7.56
N ALA A 263 13.97 12.57 -6.54
CA ALA A 263 15.05 12.79 -5.56
C ALA A 263 16.20 11.77 -5.77
N PRO A 264 16.99 11.90 -6.84
CA PRO A 264 17.96 10.88 -7.27
C PRO A 264 19.09 10.63 -6.26
N GLU A 265 19.49 11.64 -5.50
CA GLU A 265 20.53 11.50 -4.47
C GLU A 265 20.09 10.61 -3.30
N VAL A 266 18.82 10.71 -2.91
CA VAL A 266 18.22 9.85 -1.87
C VAL A 266 18.10 8.42 -2.39
N ALA A 267 17.62 8.27 -3.64
CA ALA A 267 17.54 6.97 -4.30
C ALA A 267 18.91 6.28 -4.39
N ALA A 268 19.94 7.01 -4.82
CA ALA A 268 21.31 6.49 -4.94
C ALA A 268 21.90 6.08 -3.58
N HIS A 269 21.70 6.91 -2.54
CA HIS A 269 22.14 6.59 -1.19
C HIS A 269 21.49 5.30 -0.68
N ARG A 270 20.16 5.16 -0.79
CA ARG A 270 19.44 3.96 -0.36
C ARG A 270 19.77 2.72 -1.18
N ARG A 271 19.98 2.89 -2.49
CA ARG A 271 20.49 1.82 -3.36
C ARG A 271 21.85 1.32 -2.89
N ALA A 272 22.77 2.20 -2.49
CA ALA A 272 24.10 1.79 -2.03
C ALA A 272 24.01 0.90 -0.79
N GLU A 273 23.08 1.19 0.12
CA GLU A 273 22.82 0.41 1.34
C GLU A 273 22.18 -0.98 1.09
N LEU A 274 21.74 -1.28 -0.14
CA LEU A 274 21.29 -2.63 -0.52
C LEU A 274 22.46 -3.56 -0.87
N THR A 275 23.63 -3.01 -1.17
CA THR A 275 24.80 -3.78 -1.60
C THR A 275 25.25 -4.73 -0.48
N GLY A 276 25.32 -6.03 -0.77
CA GLY A 276 25.78 -7.04 0.20
C GLY A 276 24.74 -7.49 1.23
N ALA A 277 23.48 -7.04 1.14
CA ALA A 277 22.41 -7.45 2.07
C ALA A 277 21.89 -8.89 1.87
N GLY A 278 22.31 -9.58 0.80
CA GLY A 278 21.87 -10.95 0.47
C GLY A 278 20.40 -11.02 0.01
N GLY A 279 19.90 -12.23 -0.22
CA GLY A 279 18.50 -12.46 -0.65
C GLY A 279 18.16 -11.76 -1.98
N CYS A 280 17.08 -10.98 -2.00
CA CYS A 280 16.59 -10.29 -3.20
C CYS A 280 17.31 -8.95 -3.49
N ALA A 281 18.27 -8.53 -2.67
CA ALA A 281 18.87 -7.20 -2.73
C ALA A 281 19.58 -6.89 -4.06
N ALA A 282 20.21 -7.89 -4.68
CA ALA A 282 20.85 -7.72 -5.98
C ALA A 282 19.84 -7.38 -7.09
N MET A 283 18.68 -8.06 -7.08
CA MET A 283 17.60 -7.80 -8.04
C MET A 283 16.92 -6.45 -7.77
N MET A 284 16.68 -6.12 -6.49
CA MET A 284 16.17 -4.80 -6.09
C MET A 284 17.07 -3.66 -6.60
N GLY A 285 18.38 -3.78 -6.42
CA GLY A 285 19.34 -2.80 -6.90
C GLY A 285 19.33 -2.68 -8.43
N ALA A 286 19.22 -3.81 -9.14
CA ALA A 286 19.13 -3.81 -10.61
C ALA A 286 17.85 -3.12 -11.13
N GLU A 287 16.71 -3.32 -10.48
CA GLU A 287 15.45 -2.65 -10.83
C GLU A 287 15.54 -1.13 -10.59
N LEU A 288 16.11 -0.70 -9.46
CA LEU A 288 16.33 0.73 -9.18
C LEU A 288 17.27 1.37 -10.21
N ASP A 289 18.35 0.67 -10.60
CA ASP A 289 19.30 1.15 -11.61
C ASP A 289 18.68 1.22 -13.01
N ALA A 290 17.70 0.36 -13.32
CA ALA A 290 16.97 0.42 -14.57
C ALA A 290 16.07 1.66 -14.63
N LEU A 291 15.31 1.91 -13.56
CA LEU A 291 14.43 3.09 -13.43
C LEU A 291 15.20 4.41 -13.50
N ALA A 292 16.36 4.50 -12.83
CA ALA A 292 17.17 5.72 -12.82
C ALA A 292 17.69 6.11 -14.22
N ARG A 293 18.01 5.12 -15.07
CA ARG A 293 18.53 5.34 -16.44
C ARG A 293 17.46 5.79 -17.44
N GLU A 294 16.20 5.49 -17.17
CA GLU A 294 15.08 5.89 -18.03
C GLU A 294 14.68 7.35 -17.80
N GLY A 295 14.76 7.84 -16.55
CA GLY A 295 14.50 9.24 -16.23
C GLY A 295 15.55 10.26 -16.74
N GLU A 296 16.67 9.79 -17.30
CA GLU A 296 17.73 10.63 -17.90
C GLU A 296 17.57 10.81 -19.42
N ARG A 297 16.59 10.15 -20.05
CA ARG A 297 16.31 10.23 -21.50
C ARG A 297 15.21 11.23 -21.81
#